data_AF-A0A067M6W8-F1
#
_entry.id   AF-A0A067M6W8-F1
#
_cell.length_a   1.000
_cell.length_b   1.000
_cell.length_c   1.000
_cell.angle_alpha   90.00
_cell.angle_beta   90.00
_cell.angle_gamma   90.00
#
_symmetry.space_group_name_H-M   'P 1'
#
loop_
_entity.id
_entity.type
_entity.pdbx_description
1 polymer ?
#
loop_
_entity_poly.entity_id
_entity_poly.type
_entity_poly.pdbx_seq_one_letter_code
_entity_poly.pdbx_strand_id
1 'polypeptide(L)'
;LMKMKGHNGLCPCRMCNIIGIRIQTAGSKNNCHYIPLHRNELNSSYSATDLPSRTHAQFMSDADHVDNAPNPAEADRRAKMCGIKGVPILAALSSLEFPFSFPYDFMHLVWENVVKSLILLWTGEFKPLKPDSNQPYRIGKSVWDAIGRATAEAGSTVPSAFGCRVPNISERRSEFSAEAYSNWTTFLAPVLLREFLNEEYYAHFVKLVSLLTVSTRDELSRNDITLLRSGFSSCV
;
A
#
# COMPACT_ATOMS: atom_id res chain seq x y z
N LEU A 1 15.02 -11.11 4.29
CA LEU A 1 15.13 -10.75 5.73
C LEU A 1 14.22 -11.62 6.59
N MET A 2 12.91 -11.41 6.61
CA MET A 2 11.96 -12.17 7.46
C MET A 2 11.53 -13.54 6.93
N LYS A 3 12.09 -14.05 5.82
CA LYS A 3 11.68 -15.32 5.20
C LYS A 3 10.17 -15.42 4.87
N MET A 4 9.49 -14.33 4.52
CA MET A 4 8.07 -14.38 4.14
C MET A 4 7.84 -15.08 2.79
N LYS A 5 6.69 -15.75 2.66
CA LYS A 5 6.15 -16.30 1.39
C LYS A 5 5.51 -15.21 0.51
N GLY A 6 4.93 -14.19 1.14
CA GLY A 6 4.22 -13.10 0.47
C GLY A 6 2.94 -13.60 -0.22
N HIS A 7 2.58 -12.98 -1.36
CA HIS A 7 1.36 -13.26 -2.13
C HIS A 7 1.16 -14.72 -2.58
N ASN A 8 2.21 -15.54 -2.52
CA ASN A 8 2.17 -16.97 -2.85
C ASN A 8 1.73 -17.86 -1.66
N GLY A 9 1.63 -17.30 -0.45
CA GLY A 9 1.10 -17.98 0.72
C GLY A 9 -0.39 -17.68 0.92
N LEU A 10 -1.08 -18.57 1.64
CA LEU A 10 -2.46 -18.41 2.08
C LEU A 10 -2.60 -17.25 3.07
N CYS A 11 -1.58 -17.01 3.91
CA CYS A 11 -1.49 -15.84 4.78
C CYS A 11 -0.40 -14.88 4.27
N PRO A 12 -0.68 -14.05 3.24
CA PRO A 12 0.35 -13.27 2.56
C PRO A 12 0.82 -12.05 3.35
N CYS A 13 0.02 -11.57 4.31
CA CYS A 13 0.40 -10.46 5.18
C CYS A 13 1.53 -10.87 6.12
N ARG A 14 2.52 -9.99 6.28
CA ARG A 14 3.64 -10.21 7.18
C ARG A 14 3.36 -9.84 8.64
N MET A 15 2.35 -9.02 8.91
CA MET A 15 2.01 -8.57 10.27
C MET A 15 0.85 -9.33 10.91
N CYS A 16 -0.03 -9.93 10.11
CA CYS A 16 -1.21 -10.63 10.60
C CYS A 16 -1.44 -11.96 9.87
N ASN A 17 -2.35 -12.76 10.40
CA ASN A 17 -2.77 -14.08 9.93
C ASN A 17 -4.06 -14.01 9.11
N ILE A 18 -4.33 -12.88 8.44
CA ILE A 18 -5.45 -12.79 7.49
C ILE A 18 -5.22 -13.83 6.40
N ILE A 19 -6.23 -14.66 6.18
CA ILE A 19 -6.28 -15.62 5.08
C ILE A 19 -6.63 -14.86 3.82
N GLY A 20 -5.73 -14.83 2.85
CA GLY A 20 -5.95 -14.17 1.58
C GLY A 20 -6.89 -14.97 0.65
N ILE A 21 -7.58 -14.26 -0.22
CA ILE A 21 -8.48 -14.82 -1.23
C ILE A 21 -7.86 -14.66 -2.63
N ARG A 22 -8.28 -15.50 -3.57
CA ARG A 22 -7.87 -15.37 -4.98
C ARG A 22 -8.97 -14.71 -5.78
N ILE A 23 -8.58 -13.99 -6.83
CA ILE A 23 -9.52 -13.46 -7.81
C ILE A 23 -10.00 -14.62 -8.69
N GLN A 24 -11.24 -15.06 -8.47
CA GLN A 24 -11.88 -16.16 -9.19
C GLN A 24 -12.65 -15.68 -10.44
N THR A 25 -12.00 -14.88 -11.29
CA THR A 25 -12.60 -14.46 -12.56
C THR A 25 -12.31 -15.51 -13.64
N ALA A 26 -13.32 -15.87 -14.44
CA ALA A 26 -13.17 -16.81 -15.55
C ALA A 26 -12.01 -16.39 -16.48
N GLY A 27 -11.04 -17.29 -16.69
CA GLY A 27 -9.84 -17.03 -17.50
C GLY A 27 -8.66 -16.36 -16.79
N SER A 28 -8.80 -15.97 -15.52
CA SER A 28 -7.68 -15.43 -14.73
C SER A 28 -6.66 -16.52 -14.41
N LYS A 29 -5.39 -16.31 -14.79
CA LYS A 29 -4.24 -17.16 -14.37
C LYS A 29 -3.57 -16.64 -13.11
N ASN A 30 -4.17 -15.65 -12.44
CA ASN A 30 -3.57 -15.00 -11.29
C ASN A 30 -3.73 -15.86 -10.03
N ASN A 31 -2.60 -16.42 -9.56
CA ASN A 31 -2.56 -17.26 -8.37
C ASN A 31 -2.22 -16.49 -7.09
N CYS A 32 -2.10 -15.17 -7.15
CA CYS A 32 -1.79 -14.34 -5.99
C CYS A 32 -2.98 -14.28 -5.03
N HIS A 33 -2.69 -14.36 -3.73
CA HIS A 33 -3.67 -14.10 -2.69
C HIS A 33 -3.69 -12.62 -2.32
N TYR A 34 -4.90 -12.08 -2.24
CA TYR A 34 -5.21 -10.71 -1.84
C TYR A 34 -5.88 -10.72 -0.47
N ILE A 35 -5.80 -9.59 0.26
CA ILE A 35 -6.29 -9.49 1.63
C ILE A 35 -7.35 -8.38 1.77
N PRO A 36 -8.49 -8.47 1.06
CA PRO A 36 -9.56 -7.52 1.29
C PRO A 36 -10.12 -7.69 2.71
N LEU A 37 -10.33 -6.56 3.38
CA LEU A 37 -10.96 -6.54 4.70
C LEU A 37 -12.46 -6.84 4.58
N HIS A 38 -13.13 -6.21 3.62
CA HIS A 38 -14.52 -6.49 3.28
C HIS A 38 -14.63 -7.65 2.29
N ARG A 39 -15.45 -8.64 2.65
CA ARG A 39 -15.68 -9.85 1.86
C ARG A 39 -17.17 -10.16 1.80
N ASN A 40 -17.60 -10.65 0.64
CA ASN A 40 -19.01 -10.94 0.37
C ASN A 40 -19.52 -12.17 1.14
N GLU A 41 -18.63 -13.04 1.62
CA GLU A 41 -19.02 -14.23 2.40
C GLU A 41 -19.29 -13.84 3.87
N LEU A 42 -20.42 -14.29 4.42
CA LEU A 42 -20.80 -14.08 5.82
C LEU A 42 -19.67 -14.51 6.77
N ASN A 43 -19.33 -13.65 7.74
CA ASN A 43 -18.31 -13.87 8.77
C ASN A 43 -16.87 -14.08 8.26
N SER A 44 -16.57 -13.70 7.01
CA SER A 44 -15.20 -13.77 6.47
C SER A 44 -14.47 -12.41 6.46
N SER A 45 -15.19 -11.32 6.72
CA SER A 45 -14.63 -9.97 6.75
C SER A 45 -13.78 -9.75 8.01
N TYR A 46 -12.76 -8.90 7.89
CA TYR A 46 -11.86 -8.55 8.99
C TYR A 46 -12.06 -7.10 9.41
N SER A 47 -12.03 -6.84 10.72
CA SER A 47 -12.03 -5.48 11.24
C SER A 47 -10.65 -4.85 11.09
N ALA A 48 -10.56 -3.65 10.52
CA ALA A 48 -9.30 -2.92 10.40
C ALA A 48 -8.62 -2.64 11.76
N THR A 49 -9.42 -2.54 12.84
CA THR A 49 -8.94 -2.26 14.20
C THR A 49 -8.67 -3.53 15.02
N ASP A 50 -9.06 -4.70 14.54
CA ASP A 50 -8.93 -5.98 15.24
C ASP A 50 -8.49 -7.08 14.26
N LEU A 51 -7.31 -6.89 13.68
CA LEU A 51 -6.71 -7.87 12.79
C LEU A 51 -6.04 -8.98 13.60
N PRO A 52 -6.05 -10.23 13.12
CA PRO A 52 -5.40 -11.36 13.78
C PRO A 52 -3.87 -11.22 13.71
N SER A 53 -3.30 -10.36 14.53
CA SER A 53 -1.89 -9.97 14.49
C SER A 53 -0.98 -11.14 14.87
N ARG A 54 0.15 -11.27 14.19
CA ARG A 54 1.16 -12.29 14.49
C ARG A 54 1.93 -11.88 15.74
N THR A 55 2.07 -12.78 16.70
CA THR A 55 3.03 -12.60 17.79
C THR A 55 4.41 -13.13 17.40
N HIS A 56 5.46 -12.69 18.11
CA HIS A 56 6.80 -13.24 17.91
C HIS A 56 6.86 -14.76 18.13
N ALA A 57 6.24 -15.25 19.21
CA ALA A 57 6.18 -16.68 19.49
C ALA A 57 5.49 -17.48 18.38
N GLN A 58 4.35 -16.98 17.87
CA GLN A 58 3.65 -17.62 16.74
C GLN A 58 4.51 -17.62 15.48
N PHE A 59 5.14 -16.49 15.17
CA PHE A 59 6.02 -16.37 14.00
C PHE A 59 7.15 -17.39 14.05
N MET A 60 7.83 -17.51 15.20
CA MET A 60 8.94 -18.45 15.38
C MET A 60 8.47 -19.91 15.35
N SER A 61 7.34 -20.22 15.98
CA SER A 61 6.74 -21.56 15.92
C SER A 61 6.41 -21.98 14.49
N ASP A 62 5.83 -21.08 13.68
CA ASP A 62 5.55 -21.35 12.27
C ASP A 62 6.82 -21.53 11.45
N ALA A 63 7.86 -20.75 11.75
CA ALA A 63 9.15 -20.83 11.10
C ALA A 63 9.86 -22.16 11.39
N ASP A 64 9.91 -22.57 12.66
CA ASP A 64 10.45 -23.86 13.09
C ASP A 64 9.64 -25.03 12.52
N HIS A 65 8.31 -24.88 12.44
CA HIS A 65 7.46 -25.90 11.83
C HIS A 65 7.81 -26.13 10.35
N VAL A 66 8.18 -25.06 9.62
CA VAL A 66 8.61 -25.17 8.22
C VAL A 66 10.00 -25.78 8.08
N ASP A 67 10.95 -25.37 8.91
CA ASP A 67 12.33 -25.87 8.85
C ASP A 67 12.45 -27.34 9.28
N ASN A 68 11.60 -27.79 10.21
CA ASN A 68 11.52 -29.19 10.66
C ASN A 68 10.64 -30.08 9.74
N ALA A 69 10.41 -29.69 8.49
CA ALA A 69 9.69 -30.53 7.54
C ALA A 69 10.53 -31.73 7.09
N PRO A 70 9.92 -32.93 6.95
CA PRO A 70 10.65 -34.15 6.58
C PRO A 70 11.21 -34.11 5.15
N ASN A 71 10.68 -33.25 4.28
CA ASN A 71 11.16 -33.09 2.91
C ASN A 71 10.77 -31.70 2.34
N PRO A 72 11.38 -31.28 1.21
CA PRO A 72 11.13 -29.97 0.62
C PRO A 72 9.67 -29.72 0.18
N ALA A 73 8.95 -30.76 -0.26
CA ALA A 73 7.56 -30.62 -0.68
C ALA A 73 6.66 -30.28 0.52
N GLU A 74 6.89 -30.94 1.65
CA GLU A 74 6.19 -30.66 2.90
C GLU A 74 6.58 -29.29 3.48
N ALA A 75 7.85 -28.89 3.38
CA ALA A 75 8.29 -27.54 3.74
C ALA A 75 7.56 -26.47 2.91
N ASP A 76 7.44 -26.66 1.59
CA ASP A 76 6.72 -25.74 0.72
C ASP A 76 5.23 -25.68 1.06
N ARG A 77 4.60 -26.82 1.37
CA ARG A 77 3.19 -26.90 1.81
C ARG A 77 2.97 -26.14 3.11
N ARG A 78 3.78 -26.39 4.14
CA ARG A 78 3.72 -25.68 5.43
C ARG A 78 3.94 -24.18 5.23
N ALA A 79 4.93 -23.81 4.43
CA ALA A 79 5.23 -22.42 4.13
C ALA A 79 4.12 -21.69 3.37
N LYS A 80 3.39 -22.40 2.50
CA LYS A 80 2.19 -21.88 1.84
C LYS A 80 1.06 -21.65 2.84
N MET A 81 0.87 -22.53 3.83
CA MET A 81 -0.18 -22.40 4.85
C MET A 81 0.05 -21.20 5.78
N CYS A 82 1.20 -21.12 6.45
CA CYS A 82 1.49 -20.06 7.43
C CYS A 82 2.02 -18.75 6.81
N GLY A 83 2.47 -18.80 5.56
CA GLY A 83 3.06 -17.66 4.86
C GLY A 83 4.52 -17.38 5.25
N ILE A 84 5.18 -18.25 6.01
CA ILE A 84 6.60 -18.14 6.42
C ILE A 84 7.40 -19.26 5.75
N LYS A 85 8.63 -18.98 5.28
CA LYS A 85 9.50 -19.96 4.58
C LYS A 85 10.50 -20.67 5.48
N GLY A 86 10.56 -20.34 6.77
CA GLY A 86 11.55 -20.87 7.71
C GLY A 86 12.10 -19.80 8.63
N VAL A 87 13.03 -20.19 9.50
CA VAL A 87 13.63 -19.32 10.53
C VAL A 87 14.45 -18.21 9.87
N PRO A 88 14.15 -16.93 10.14
CA PRO A 88 14.98 -15.82 9.70
C PRO A 88 16.37 -15.89 10.33
N ILE A 89 17.43 -15.65 9.55
CA ILE A 89 18.80 -15.60 10.09
C ILE A 89 18.96 -14.58 11.22
N LEU A 90 18.21 -13.47 11.14
CA LEU A 90 18.21 -12.42 12.14
C LEU A 90 17.49 -12.79 13.44
N ALA A 91 16.81 -13.94 13.51
CA ALA A 91 16.26 -14.46 14.76
C ALA A 91 17.35 -14.83 15.78
N ALA A 92 18.61 -14.93 15.36
CA ALA A 92 19.75 -15.05 16.26
C ALA A 92 19.96 -13.80 17.16
N LEU A 93 19.37 -12.66 16.79
CA LEU A 93 19.44 -11.43 17.58
C LEU A 93 18.25 -11.35 18.54
N SER A 94 18.49 -11.51 19.84
CA SER A 94 17.45 -11.44 20.88
C SER A 94 16.78 -10.07 21.01
N SER A 95 17.39 -9.03 20.44
CA SER A 95 16.84 -7.66 20.41
C SER A 95 15.80 -7.44 19.30
N LEU A 96 15.53 -8.44 18.45
CA LEU A 96 14.58 -8.32 17.36
C LEU A 96 13.31 -9.13 17.61
N GLU A 97 12.17 -8.49 17.41
CA GLU A 97 10.86 -9.12 17.44
C GLU A 97 10.31 -9.25 16.02
N PHE A 98 9.92 -10.47 15.66
CA PHE A 98 9.32 -10.75 14.36
C PHE A 98 7.79 -10.74 14.52
N PRO A 99 7.03 -10.05 13.65
CA PRO A 99 7.48 -9.24 12.50
C PRO A 99 7.78 -7.76 12.83
N PHE A 100 7.59 -7.31 14.06
CA PHE A 100 7.49 -5.89 14.43
C PHE A 100 8.77 -5.05 14.25
N SER A 101 9.96 -5.64 14.34
CA SER A 101 11.24 -4.94 14.13
C SER A 101 11.52 -4.60 12.66
N PHE A 102 10.64 -4.96 11.73
CA PHE A 102 10.81 -4.73 10.31
C PHE A 102 9.71 -3.80 9.77
N PRO A 103 9.97 -2.49 9.67
CA PRO A 103 8.98 -1.52 9.20
C PRO A 103 8.54 -1.80 7.77
N TYR A 104 7.39 -1.25 7.38
CA TYR A 104 6.93 -1.33 6.00
C TYR A 104 7.81 -0.46 5.14
N ASP A 105 8.06 -0.91 3.91
CA ASP A 105 8.66 -0.07 2.90
C ASP A 105 7.62 0.96 2.47
N PHE A 106 7.53 2.06 3.23
CA PHE A 106 6.52 3.10 3.05
C PHE A 106 6.65 3.76 1.67
N MET A 107 7.90 3.95 1.22
CA MET A 107 8.22 4.50 -0.09
C MET A 107 7.58 3.67 -1.22
N HIS A 108 7.83 2.35 -1.23
CA HIS A 108 7.23 1.50 -2.24
C HIS A 108 5.72 1.31 -2.03
N LEU A 109 5.27 1.15 -0.79
CA LEU A 109 3.87 0.87 -0.50
C LEU A 109 2.96 2.04 -0.89
N VAL A 110 3.33 3.26 -0.49
CA VAL A 110 2.48 4.44 -0.66
C VAL A 110 2.78 5.13 -1.98
N TRP A 111 4.03 5.55 -2.19
CA TRP A 111 4.38 6.41 -3.32
C TRP A 111 4.44 5.66 -4.64
N GLU A 112 5.09 4.49 -4.66
CA GLU A 112 5.22 3.69 -5.87
C GLU A 112 3.97 2.86 -6.19
N ASN A 113 3.13 2.53 -5.21
CA ASN A 113 1.97 1.66 -5.45
C ASN A 113 0.63 2.39 -5.30
N VAL A 114 0.29 2.90 -4.11
CA VAL A 114 -1.02 3.55 -3.87
C VAL A 114 -1.20 4.79 -4.75
N VAL A 115 -0.26 5.74 -4.71
CA VAL A 115 -0.36 6.98 -5.49
C VAL A 115 -0.36 6.70 -7.00
N LYS A 116 0.51 5.79 -7.49
CA LYS A 116 0.48 5.38 -8.90
C LYS A 116 -0.87 4.77 -9.29
N SER A 117 -1.46 3.95 -8.40
CA SER A 117 -2.77 3.34 -8.64
C SER A 117 -3.88 4.39 -8.71
N LEU A 118 -3.86 5.40 -7.83
CA LEU A 118 -4.80 6.53 -7.86
C LEU A 118 -4.67 7.33 -9.17
N ILE A 119 -3.45 7.63 -9.62
CA ILE A 119 -3.22 8.32 -10.88
C ILE A 119 -3.76 7.49 -12.06
N LEU A 120 -3.48 6.19 -12.09
CA LEU A 120 -4.04 5.29 -13.10
C LEU A 120 -5.57 5.27 -13.06
N LEU A 121 -6.16 5.34 -11.87
CA LEU A 121 -7.62 5.38 -11.68
C LEU A 121 -8.21 6.67 -12.26
N TRP A 122 -7.66 7.83 -11.88
CA TRP A 122 -8.11 9.13 -12.37
C TRP A 122 -7.93 9.28 -13.87
N THR A 123 -6.86 8.74 -14.46
CA THR A 123 -6.62 8.80 -15.91
C THR A 123 -7.28 7.68 -16.70
N GLY A 124 -8.07 6.80 -16.06
CA GLY A 124 -8.77 5.70 -16.74
C GLY A 124 -7.86 4.58 -17.27
N GLU A 125 -6.62 4.50 -16.80
CA GLU A 125 -5.62 3.49 -17.19
C GLU A 125 -5.47 2.36 -16.17
N PHE A 126 -6.25 2.38 -15.08
CA PHE A 126 -6.27 1.30 -14.11
C PHE A 126 -6.96 0.06 -14.69
N LYS A 127 -6.15 -0.90 -15.17
CA LYS A 127 -6.59 -2.10 -15.90
C LYS A 127 -7.79 -2.84 -15.27
N PRO A 128 -7.85 -3.06 -13.94
CA PRO A 128 -8.98 -3.77 -13.32
C PRO A 128 -10.34 -3.08 -13.50
N LEU A 129 -10.37 -1.75 -13.69
CA LEU A 129 -11.59 -0.94 -13.80
C LEU A 129 -11.68 -0.18 -15.14
N LYS A 130 -10.82 -0.51 -16.10
CA LYS A 130 -10.72 0.19 -17.40
C LYS A 130 -12.05 0.30 -18.18
N PRO A 131 -12.95 -0.71 -18.18
CA PRO A 131 -14.21 -0.64 -18.93
C PRO A 131 -15.19 0.46 -18.47
N ASP A 132 -15.01 1.01 -17.27
CA ASP A 132 -16.01 1.87 -16.64
C ASP A 132 -15.78 3.36 -16.97
N SER A 133 -16.17 3.78 -18.19
CA SER A 133 -15.80 5.08 -18.78
C SER A 133 -16.46 6.30 -18.15
N ASN A 134 -17.53 6.13 -17.37
CA ASN A 134 -18.37 7.23 -16.88
C ASN A 134 -18.28 7.45 -15.37
N GLN A 135 -17.09 7.25 -14.81
CA GLN A 135 -16.88 7.34 -13.37
C GLN A 135 -16.56 8.78 -12.93
N PRO A 136 -17.15 9.26 -11.81
CA PRO A 136 -17.04 10.65 -11.35
C PRO A 136 -15.61 11.05 -10.92
N TYR A 137 -14.74 10.08 -10.68
CA TYR A 137 -13.32 10.31 -10.34
C TYR A 137 -12.40 10.44 -11.56
N ARG A 138 -12.92 10.31 -12.79
CA ARG A 138 -12.09 10.40 -14.00
C ARG A 138 -11.79 11.85 -14.35
N ILE A 139 -10.52 12.10 -14.65
CA ILE A 139 -10.03 13.39 -15.13
C ILE A 139 -9.82 13.28 -16.64
N GLY A 140 -10.44 14.19 -17.40
CA GLY A 140 -10.29 14.24 -18.85
C GLY A 140 -8.83 14.50 -19.26
N LYS A 141 -8.40 13.91 -20.39
CA LYS A 141 -7.00 13.98 -20.83
C LYS A 141 -6.47 15.42 -20.93
N SER A 142 -7.22 16.33 -21.52
CA SER A 142 -6.82 17.74 -21.67
C SER A 142 -6.60 18.43 -20.32
N VAL A 143 -7.44 18.12 -19.33
CA VAL A 143 -7.32 18.62 -17.95
C VAL A 143 -6.10 18.00 -17.27
N TRP A 144 -5.89 16.69 -17.42
CA TRP A 144 -4.71 16.01 -16.88
C TRP A 144 -3.40 16.55 -17.46
N ASP A 145 -3.36 16.84 -18.76
CA ASP A 145 -2.22 17.45 -19.42
C ASP A 145 -1.95 18.88 -18.90
N ALA A 146 -3.01 19.64 -18.58
CA ALA A 146 -2.89 20.96 -17.96
C ALA A 146 -2.35 20.86 -16.52
N ILE A 147 -2.83 19.91 -15.72
CA ILE A 147 -2.29 19.60 -14.38
C ILE A 147 -0.80 19.22 -14.48
N GLY A 148 -0.42 18.45 -15.50
CA GLY A 148 0.95 18.09 -15.80
C GLY A 148 1.88 19.28 -16.01
N ARG A 149 1.46 20.24 -16.84
CA ARG A 149 2.21 21.49 -17.07
C ARG A 149 2.29 22.34 -15.81
N ALA A 150 1.17 22.53 -15.12
CA ALA A 150 1.13 23.31 -13.87
C ALA A 150 2.03 22.69 -12.77
N THR A 151 2.11 21.36 -12.71
CA THR A 151 3.03 20.64 -11.82
C THR A 151 4.49 21.03 -12.08
N ALA A 152 4.91 21.02 -13.36
CA ALA A 152 6.28 21.35 -13.72
C ALA A 152 6.59 22.83 -13.50
N GLU A 153 5.63 23.73 -13.75
CA GLU A 153 5.75 25.17 -13.53
C GLU A 153 5.87 25.55 -12.05
N ALA A 154 5.12 24.86 -11.17
CA ALA A 154 5.24 25.03 -9.71
C ALA A 154 6.65 24.72 -9.19
N GLY A 155 7.41 23.89 -9.92
CA GLY A 155 8.81 23.62 -9.63
C GLY A 155 9.72 24.86 -9.57
N SER A 156 9.33 25.98 -10.18
CA SER A 156 10.09 27.23 -10.12
C SER A 156 9.83 28.03 -8.83
N THR A 157 8.79 27.69 -8.07
CA THR A 157 8.37 28.43 -6.86
C THR A 157 8.47 27.61 -5.58
N VAL A 158 8.52 26.27 -5.68
CA VAL A 158 8.74 25.39 -4.53
C VAL A 158 10.18 25.55 -4.03
N PRO A 159 10.39 25.91 -2.74
CA PRO A 159 11.73 26.03 -2.18
C PRO A 159 12.47 24.69 -2.25
N SER A 160 13.77 24.73 -2.55
CA SER A 160 14.62 23.53 -2.63
C SER A 160 14.70 22.73 -1.32
N ALA A 161 14.37 23.36 -0.19
CA ALA A 161 14.24 22.71 1.11
C ALA A 161 13.16 21.60 1.13
N PHE A 162 12.19 21.65 0.22
CA PHE A 162 11.15 20.63 0.06
C PHE A 162 11.54 19.51 -0.91
N GLY A 163 12.80 19.46 -1.36
CA GLY A 163 13.33 18.41 -2.22
C GLY A 163 13.40 18.79 -3.69
N CYS A 164 13.50 17.77 -4.54
CA CYS A 164 13.71 17.95 -5.97
C CYS A 164 12.48 18.52 -6.69
N ARG A 165 12.74 19.25 -7.78
CA ARG A 165 11.71 19.75 -8.70
C ARG A 165 10.88 18.58 -9.23
N VAL A 166 9.56 18.64 -9.03
CA VAL A 166 8.62 17.64 -9.54
C VAL A 166 8.47 17.80 -11.06
N PRO A 167 8.72 16.75 -11.88
CA PRO A 167 8.57 16.83 -13.33
C PRO A 167 7.10 16.80 -13.76
N ASN A 168 6.84 16.95 -15.06
CA ASN A 168 5.47 16.87 -15.59
C ASN A 168 4.88 15.46 -15.39
N ILE A 169 3.82 15.36 -14.55
CA ILE A 169 3.18 14.10 -14.18
C ILE A 169 2.36 13.45 -15.31
N SER A 170 1.98 14.20 -16.35
CA SER A 170 1.23 13.64 -17.49
C SER A 170 2.14 12.97 -18.53
N GLU A 171 3.37 13.44 -18.69
CA GLU A 171 4.27 13.03 -19.77
C GLU A 171 5.41 12.12 -19.30
N ARG A 172 6.00 12.39 -18.13
CA ARG A 172 7.31 11.84 -17.74
C ARG A 172 7.22 10.84 -16.59
N ARG A 173 6.28 9.89 -16.66
CA ARG A 173 6.03 8.93 -15.57
C ARG A 173 7.24 8.04 -15.24
N SER A 174 8.12 7.77 -16.20
CA SER A 174 9.37 7.01 -15.96
C SER A 174 10.45 7.80 -15.22
N GLU A 175 10.35 9.13 -15.19
CA GLU A 175 11.28 10.02 -14.48
C GLU A 175 10.79 10.34 -13.06
N PHE A 176 9.58 9.92 -12.69
CA PHE A 176 9.03 10.12 -11.36
C PHE A 176 9.65 9.15 -10.34
N SER A 177 10.53 9.68 -9.50
CA SER A 177 10.99 9.00 -8.30
C SER A 177 9.89 8.94 -7.24
N ALA A 178 10.05 8.07 -6.24
CA ALA A 178 9.17 8.05 -5.08
C ALA A 178 9.14 9.39 -4.31
N GLU A 179 10.27 10.11 -4.27
CA GLU A 179 10.33 11.48 -3.73
C GLU A 179 9.44 12.44 -4.53
N ALA A 180 9.50 12.39 -5.86
CA ALA A 180 8.66 13.22 -6.72
C ALA A 180 7.16 12.92 -6.52
N TYR A 181 6.79 11.65 -6.35
CA TYR A 181 5.41 11.27 -5.98
C TYR A 181 5.02 11.80 -4.61
N SER A 182 5.88 11.65 -3.61
CA SER A 182 5.64 12.18 -2.26
C SER A 182 5.37 13.68 -2.32
N ASN A 183 6.29 14.46 -2.89
CA ASN A 183 6.18 15.91 -2.98
C ASN A 183 4.96 16.36 -3.79
N TRP A 184 4.69 15.67 -4.91
CA TRP A 184 3.50 15.96 -5.70
C TRP A 184 2.23 15.71 -4.89
N THR A 185 2.13 14.56 -4.23
CA THR A 185 0.94 14.15 -3.47
C THR A 185 0.69 15.03 -2.25
N THR A 186 1.73 15.44 -1.52
CA THR A 186 1.57 16.22 -0.27
C THR A 186 1.39 17.70 -0.53
N PHE A 187 2.08 18.28 -1.52
CA PHE A 187 2.13 19.73 -1.70
C PHE A 187 1.35 20.25 -2.90
N LEU A 188 1.38 19.54 -4.04
CA LEU A 188 0.84 20.05 -5.29
C LEU A 188 -0.56 19.52 -5.59
N ALA A 189 -0.76 18.21 -5.47
CA ALA A 189 -2.00 17.53 -5.83
C ALA A 189 -3.24 18.07 -5.10
N PRO A 190 -3.24 18.40 -3.78
CA PRO A 190 -4.40 18.98 -3.12
C PRO A 190 -4.86 20.29 -3.79
N VAL A 191 -3.91 21.12 -4.23
CA VAL A 191 -4.24 22.38 -4.92
C VAL A 191 -4.65 22.12 -6.36
N LEU A 192 -3.89 21.28 -7.07
CA LEU A 192 -4.07 21.04 -8.49
C LEU A 192 -5.31 20.21 -8.83
N LEU A 193 -5.82 19.39 -7.90
CA LEU A 193 -6.97 18.50 -8.15
C LEU A 193 -8.31 19.04 -7.67
N ARG A 194 -8.32 20.11 -6.85
CA ARG A 194 -9.51 20.62 -6.15
C ARG A 194 -10.71 20.87 -7.06
N GLU A 195 -10.49 21.51 -8.21
CA GLU A 195 -11.55 21.90 -9.14
C GLU A 195 -11.85 20.83 -10.20
N PHE A 196 -11.06 19.75 -10.25
CA PHE A 196 -11.10 18.78 -11.35
C PHE A 196 -11.46 17.36 -10.93
N LEU A 197 -11.30 17.03 -9.65
CA LEU A 197 -11.77 15.79 -9.08
C LEU A 197 -13.13 16.05 -8.43
N ASN A 198 -14.07 15.11 -8.58
CA ASN A 198 -15.37 15.21 -7.91
C ASN A 198 -15.18 15.39 -6.39
N GLU A 199 -16.02 16.25 -5.79
CA GLU A 199 -15.90 16.69 -4.38
C GLU A 199 -15.77 15.53 -3.38
N GLU A 200 -16.54 14.45 -3.55
CA GLU A 200 -16.48 13.29 -2.66
C GLU A 200 -15.10 12.63 -2.71
N TYR A 201 -14.61 12.33 -3.92
CA TYR A 201 -13.31 11.70 -4.13
C TYR A 201 -12.15 12.62 -3.77
N TYR A 202 -12.31 13.92 -3.98
CA TYR A 202 -11.34 14.93 -3.54
C TYR A 202 -11.26 14.96 -2.02
N ALA A 203 -12.38 14.96 -1.30
CA ALA A 203 -12.40 14.90 0.16
C ALA A 203 -11.71 13.64 0.69
N HIS A 204 -11.95 12.48 0.08
CA HIS A 204 -11.25 11.23 0.42
C HIS A 204 -9.74 11.32 0.14
N PHE A 205 -9.34 11.90 -0.99
CA PHE A 205 -7.94 12.10 -1.33
C PHE A 205 -7.23 13.03 -0.33
N VAL A 206 -7.84 14.17 0.03
CA VAL A 206 -7.28 15.10 1.02
C VAL A 206 -7.18 14.45 2.40
N LYS A 207 -8.16 13.64 2.80
CA LYS A 207 -8.09 12.86 4.03
C LYS A 207 -6.90 11.90 4.01
N LEU A 208 -6.67 11.20 2.90
CA LEU A 208 -5.48 10.36 2.73
C LEU A 208 -4.19 11.19 2.83
N VAL A 209 -4.09 12.32 2.12
CA VAL A 209 -2.91 13.20 2.15
C VAL A 209 -2.60 13.68 3.58
N SER A 210 -3.63 14.01 4.37
CA SER A 210 -3.46 14.38 5.78
C SER A 210 -2.83 13.25 6.59
N LEU A 211 -3.34 12.02 6.45
CA LEU A 211 -2.79 10.85 7.14
C LEU A 211 -1.36 10.54 6.71
N LEU A 212 -1.05 10.67 5.41
CA LEU A 212 0.29 10.45 4.88
C LEU A 212 1.27 11.50 5.40
N THR A 213 0.87 12.77 5.43
CA THR A 213 1.68 13.87 5.97
C THR A 213 2.02 13.67 7.44
N VAL A 214 1.06 13.19 8.24
CA VAL A 214 1.32 12.83 9.64
C VAL A 214 2.27 11.63 9.73
N SER A 215 2.10 10.63 8.86
CA SER A 215 2.92 9.41 8.86
C SER A 215 4.40 9.65 8.51
N THR A 216 4.71 10.75 7.83
CA THR A 216 6.07 11.12 7.41
C THR A 216 6.76 12.11 8.35
N ARG A 217 6.17 12.44 9.51
CA ARG A 217 6.83 13.30 10.50
C ARG A 217 7.97 12.55 11.18
N ASP A 218 9.01 13.29 11.53
CA ASP A 218 10.15 12.75 12.28
C ASP A 218 9.76 12.27 13.68
N GLU A 219 8.79 12.95 14.30
CA GLU A 219 8.24 12.60 15.61
C GLU A 219 6.72 12.48 15.57
N LEU A 220 6.20 11.46 16.25
CA LEU A 220 4.77 11.20 16.37
C LEU A 220 4.31 11.35 17.83
N SER A 221 3.33 12.21 18.05
CA SER A 221 2.65 12.30 19.35
C SER A 221 1.66 11.15 19.55
N ARG A 222 1.19 10.95 20.79
CA ARG A 222 0.10 9.99 21.07
C ARG A 222 -1.20 10.33 20.32
N ASN A 223 -1.44 11.62 20.08
CA ASN A 223 -2.59 12.08 19.31
C ASN A 223 -2.43 11.73 17.83
N ASP A 224 -1.23 11.88 17.27
CA ASP A 224 -0.93 11.47 15.90
C ASP A 224 -1.16 9.95 15.74
N ILE A 225 -0.68 9.13 16.68
CA ILE A 225 -0.90 7.68 16.65
C ILE A 225 -2.40 7.34 16.66
N THR A 226 -3.17 8.01 17.52
CA THR A 226 -4.64 7.82 17.59
C THR A 226 -5.31 8.24 16.29
N LEU A 227 -4.91 9.38 15.72
CA LEU A 227 -5.41 9.88 14.43
C LEU A 227 -5.09 8.92 13.29
N LEU A 228 -3.88 8.38 13.22
CA LEU A 228 -3.49 7.43 12.18
C LEU A 228 -4.30 6.13 12.28
N ARG A 229 -4.48 5.60 13.51
CA ARG A 229 -5.26 4.37 13.75
C ARG A 229 -6.72 4.52 13.30
N SER A 230 -7.41 5.57 13.75
CA SER A 230 -8.81 5.80 13.40
C SER A 230 -8.96 6.21 11.94
N GLY A 231 -8.06 7.06 11.45
CA GLY A 231 -8.02 7.57 10.09
C GLY A 231 -7.94 6.45 9.06
N PHE A 232 -6.90 5.63 9.10
CA PHE A 232 -6.74 4.52 8.15
C PHE A 232 -7.86 3.47 8.28
N SER A 233 -8.35 3.20 9.50
CA SER A 233 -9.45 2.25 9.70
C SER A 233 -10.77 2.73 9.08
N SER A 234 -10.98 4.05 9.00
CA SER A 234 -12.18 4.64 8.38
C SER A 234 -12.07 4.80 6.85
N CYS A 235 -10.93 4.43 6.26
CA CYS A 235 -10.71 4.48 4.81
C CYS A 235 -10.99 3.14 4.12
N VAL A 236 -11.34 2.10 4.89
CA VAL A 236 -11.55 0.73 4.39
C VAL A 236 -13.03 0.39 4.31
#